data_AF-J2P741-F1
#
_entry.id   AF-J2P741-F1
#
_cell.length_a   1.000
_cell.length_b   1.000
_cell.length_c   1.000
_cell.angle_alpha   90.00
_cell.angle_beta   90.00
_cell.angle_gamma   90.00
#
_symmetry.space_group_name_H-M   'P 1'
#
loop_
_entity.id
_entity.type
_entity.pdbx_description
1 polymer ?
#
loop_
_entity_poly.entity_id
_entity_poly.type
_entity_poly.pdbx_seq_one_letter_code
_entity_poly.pdbx_strand_id
1 'polypeptide(L)'
;VSAAKPKVADYPFTTLVPNLGVVSVDRWKSFVVADIPGLIEGASDGAGLGIRFLKHLARTRLLLHLVDMAPLDDTSAPDAAEVIVSELTKFSPSLAERDRWLVLNKCDQILEEEHDARVKEIVDRLGWTGPVYVISAISKLGTERLCHDIMRYMEDRADRLAADPAYKEELAELDQRIEDEARAQLQALDDQRALRRSGVKSVHDIGDDDWDEEDVDDEDGPEIIYVRD
;
A
#
# COMPACT_ATOMS: atom_id res chain seq x y z
N VAL A 1 -13.05 12.97 -2.32
CA VAL A 1 -13.72 12.06 -1.37
C VAL A 1 -13.20 12.33 0.04
N SER A 2 -13.66 13.40 0.68
CA SER A 2 -13.62 13.53 2.15
C SER A 2 -14.54 14.68 2.55
N ALA A 3 -15.53 14.40 3.39
CA ALA A 3 -16.30 15.45 4.08
C ALA A 3 -15.61 15.86 5.40
N ALA A 4 -14.53 15.15 5.78
CA ALA A 4 -13.71 15.40 6.94
C ALA A 4 -12.27 15.68 6.49
N LYS A 5 -11.67 16.76 6.99
CA LYS A 5 -10.21 16.98 6.89
C LYS A 5 -9.51 15.68 7.34
N PRO A 6 -8.49 15.19 6.61
CA PRO A 6 -7.66 14.09 7.08
C PRO A 6 -7.22 14.41 8.51
N LYS A 7 -7.60 13.55 9.46
CA LYS A 7 -7.09 13.68 10.82
C LYS A 7 -5.81 12.87 10.86
N VAL A 8 -4.70 13.56 11.13
CA VAL A 8 -3.46 12.95 11.59
C VAL A 8 -3.84 12.12 12.82
N ALA A 9 -3.94 10.81 12.67
CA ALA A 9 -4.28 9.94 13.78
C ALA A 9 -2.99 9.64 14.53
N ASP A 10 -2.87 10.17 15.74
CA ASP A 10 -1.83 9.80 16.70
C ASP A 10 -2.11 8.38 17.22
N TYR A 11 -1.96 7.38 16.36
CA TYR A 11 -1.74 6.03 16.85
C TYR A 11 -0.36 6.06 17.53
N PRO A 12 -0.22 5.71 18.83
CA PRO A 12 1.01 5.91 19.61
C PRO A 12 2.23 5.08 19.13
N PHE A 13 2.10 4.47 17.96
CA PHE A 13 2.80 3.29 17.54
C PHE A 13 3.06 3.29 16.02
N THR A 14 3.27 4.40 15.33
CA THR A 14 3.66 4.38 13.91
C THR A 14 4.93 5.21 13.70
N THR A 15 5.86 4.76 12.85
CA THR A 15 7.09 5.50 12.51
C THR A 15 6.87 6.49 11.36
N LEU A 16 5.93 6.18 10.46
CA LEU A 16 5.35 7.10 9.47
C LEU A 16 3.86 7.22 9.76
N VAL A 17 3.33 8.45 9.83
CA VAL A 17 1.91 8.66 10.12
C VAL A 17 1.11 8.48 8.83
N PRO A 18 0.30 7.42 8.68
CA PRO A 18 -0.53 7.26 7.48
C PRO A 18 -1.58 8.37 7.42
N ASN A 19 -1.90 8.83 6.21
CA ASN A 19 -2.97 9.79 6.00
C ASN A 19 -4.32 9.07 6.14
N LEU A 20 -5.03 9.29 7.25
CA LEU A 20 -6.37 8.74 7.46
C LEU A 20 -7.44 9.73 7.01
N GLY A 21 -8.38 9.23 6.20
CA GLY A 21 -9.61 9.90 5.82
C GLY A 21 -10.82 9.19 6.40
N VAL A 22 -11.77 9.94 6.95
CA VAL A 22 -13.10 9.40 7.28
C VAL A 22 -14.04 9.72 6.12
N VAL A 23 -14.63 8.68 5.54
CA VAL A 23 -15.62 8.79 4.47
C VAL A 23 -17.00 8.56 5.07
N SER A 24 -17.87 9.55 4.94
CA SER A 24 -19.28 9.45 5.33
C SER A 24 -20.10 9.16 4.07
N VAL A 25 -20.81 8.04 4.05
CA VAL A 25 -21.71 7.65 2.95
C VAL A 25 -23.14 8.09 3.26
N ASP A 26 -23.54 8.00 4.53
CA ASP A 26 -24.85 8.45 5.03
C ASP A 26 -24.72 8.94 6.48
N ARG A 27 -25.80 9.47 7.08
CA ARG A 27 -25.85 10.04 8.44
C ARG A 27 -25.29 9.11 9.53
N TRP A 28 -25.38 7.80 9.34
CA TRP A 28 -24.94 6.80 10.33
C TRP A 28 -23.98 5.76 9.75
N LYS A 29 -23.54 5.95 8.51
CA LYS A 29 -22.67 5.02 7.79
C LYS A 29 -21.38 5.71 7.39
N SER A 30 -20.28 5.30 8.00
CA SER A 30 -18.95 5.82 7.69
C SER A 30 -17.89 4.73 7.79
N PHE A 31 -16.81 4.91 7.04
CA PHE A 31 -15.63 4.06 7.10
C PHE A 31 -14.36 4.89 7.08
N VAL A 32 -13.26 4.26 7.50
CA VAL A 32 -11.94 4.87 7.53
C VAL A 32 -11.15 4.34 6.34
N VAL A 33 -10.59 5.27 5.56
CA VAL A 33 -9.58 5.00 4.55
C VAL A 33 -8.24 5.40 5.12
N ALA A 34 -7.24 4.56 4.93
CA ALA A 34 -5.86 4.93 5.18
C ALA A 34 -5.14 4.91 3.84
N ASP A 35 -4.40 5.97 3.55
CA ASP A 35 -3.40 5.94 2.51
C ASP A 35 -2.20 5.11 2.99
N ILE A 36 -1.70 4.23 2.15
CA ILE A 36 -0.57 3.33 2.43
C ILE A 36 0.65 3.94 1.73
N PRO A 37 1.39 4.89 2.37
CA PRO A 37 2.61 5.41 1.79
C PRO A 37 3.64 4.29 1.65
N GLY A 38 4.21 4.10 0.47
CA GLY A 38 5.33 3.17 0.26
C GLY A 38 4.97 1.78 -0.27
N LEU A 39 4.17 1.71 -1.34
CA LEU A 39 4.21 0.63 -2.35
C LEU A 39 4.83 1.19 -3.65
N ILE A 40 5.99 1.82 -3.49
CA ILE A 40 6.80 2.38 -4.59
C ILE A 40 8.26 2.06 -4.28
N GLU A 41 9.10 2.00 -5.33
CA GLU A 41 10.49 1.54 -5.31
C GLU A 41 11.25 1.92 -4.03
N GLY A 42 11.82 0.91 -3.35
CA GLY A 42 12.59 1.08 -2.11
C GLY A 42 11.81 0.80 -0.81
N ALA A 43 10.50 0.58 -0.88
CA ALA A 43 9.73 0.07 0.27
C ALA A 43 10.18 -1.35 0.69
N SER A 44 10.53 -2.18 -0.29
CA SER A 44 11.13 -3.51 -0.07
C SER A 44 12.56 -3.46 0.46
N ASP A 45 13.28 -2.34 0.31
CA ASP A 45 14.62 -2.12 0.89
C ASP A 45 14.56 -1.54 2.31
N GLY A 46 13.34 -1.51 2.88
CA GLY A 46 13.08 -1.22 4.28
C GLY A 46 12.93 0.27 4.62
N ALA A 47 12.72 1.16 3.64
CA ALA A 47 12.59 2.60 3.86
C ALA A 47 11.45 2.97 4.85
N GLY A 48 11.73 2.95 6.15
CA GLY A 48 10.98 3.64 7.21
C GLY A 48 9.59 3.11 7.61
N LEU A 49 8.99 2.16 6.88
CA LEU A 49 7.61 1.74 7.13
C LEU A 49 7.38 1.11 8.52
N GLY A 50 8.36 0.38 9.07
CA GLY A 50 8.32 -0.16 10.44
C GLY A 50 7.27 -1.27 10.68
N ILE A 51 7.56 -2.20 11.62
CA ILE A 51 6.68 -3.35 11.99
C ILE A 51 5.23 -2.93 12.19
N ARG A 52 5.05 -1.75 12.76
CA ARG A 52 3.76 -1.30 13.24
C ARG A 52 2.84 -0.87 12.10
N PHE A 53 3.36 -0.27 11.03
CA PHE A 53 2.56 0.02 9.83
C PHE A 53 2.01 -1.26 9.19
N LEU A 54 2.83 -2.30 9.15
CA LEU A 54 2.47 -3.61 8.61
C LEU A 54 1.32 -4.25 9.39
N LYS A 55 1.32 -4.09 10.72
CA LYS A 55 0.19 -4.50 11.56
C LYS A 55 -1.10 -3.74 11.27
N HIS A 56 -1.02 -2.49 10.80
CA HIS A 56 -2.21 -1.75 10.38
C HIS A 56 -2.69 -2.22 9.01
N LEU A 57 -1.77 -2.53 8.10
CA LEU A 57 -2.07 -3.05 6.78
C LEU A 57 -2.77 -4.42 6.88
N ALA A 58 -2.28 -5.32 7.73
CA ALA A 58 -2.92 -6.62 8.01
C ALA A 58 -4.38 -6.48 8.53
N ARG A 59 -4.72 -5.36 9.17
CA ARG A 59 -6.09 -5.08 9.68
C ARG A 59 -7.01 -4.42 8.68
N THR A 60 -6.52 -4.06 7.50
CA THR A 60 -7.38 -3.54 6.43
C THR A 60 -8.35 -4.63 5.99
N ARG A 61 -9.59 -4.25 5.64
CA ARG A 61 -10.63 -5.23 5.23
C ARG A 61 -10.77 -5.33 3.72
N LEU A 62 -10.33 -4.30 3.02
CA LEU A 62 -10.41 -4.13 1.58
C LEU A 62 -9.20 -3.31 1.15
N LEU A 63 -8.50 -3.77 0.13
CA LEU A 63 -7.43 -3.02 -0.52
C LEU A 63 -7.98 -2.35 -1.77
N LEU A 64 -7.62 -1.07 -1.98
CA LEU A 64 -7.92 -0.36 -3.22
C LEU A 64 -6.62 -0.21 -4.00
N HIS A 65 -6.57 -0.82 -5.17
CA HIS A 65 -5.44 -0.70 -6.08
C HIS A 65 -5.72 0.45 -7.04
N LEU A 66 -5.15 1.61 -6.72
CA LEU A 66 -5.35 2.84 -7.47
C LEU A 66 -4.34 2.91 -8.62
N VAL A 67 -4.83 2.93 -9.86
CA VAL A 67 -4.01 3.06 -11.07
C VAL A 67 -4.33 4.39 -11.73
N ASP A 68 -3.31 5.15 -12.07
CA ASP A 68 -3.45 6.34 -12.89
C ASP A 68 -3.62 5.95 -14.36
N MET A 69 -4.74 6.29 -14.99
CA MET A 69 -4.95 5.98 -16.40
C MET A 69 -4.21 6.93 -17.34
N ALA A 70 -3.87 8.14 -16.88
CA ALA A 70 -3.18 9.17 -17.64
C ALA A 70 -1.91 9.64 -16.91
N PRO A 71 -0.91 8.76 -16.79
CA PRO A 71 0.41 9.13 -16.28
C PRO A 71 0.99 10.27 -17.11
N LEU A 72 1.66 11.22 -16.43
CA LEU A 72 2.34 12.35 -17.08
C LEU A 72 3.77 11.99 -17.48
N ASP A 73 4.29 10.89 -16.94
CA ASP A 73 5.56 10.27 -17.21
C ASP A 73 5.46 9.25 -18.35
N ASP A 74 6.61 8.80 -18.88
CA ASP A 74 6.69 7.80 -19.96
C ASP A 74 6.27 6.39 -19.50
N THR A 75 5.87 6.22 -18.23
CA THR A 75 5.40 4.95 -17.67
C THR A 75 4.00 4.64 -18.20
N SER A 76 3.79 3.44 -18.77
CA SER A 76 2.45 3.05 -19.15
C SER A 76 1.60 2.69 -17.93
N ALA A 77 0.32 3.08 -17.92
CA ALA A 77 -0.61 2.77 -16.83
C ALA A 77 -0.66 1.27 -16.47
N PRO A 78 -0.63 0.33 -17.43
CA PRO A 78 -0.56 -1.09 -17.11
C PRO A 78 0.78 -1.51 -16.48
N ASP A 79 1.92 -0.93 -16.87
CA ASP A 79 3.23 -1.23 -16.24
C ASP A 79 3.22 -0.83 -14.77
N ALA A 80 2.74 0.38 -14.47
CA ALA A 80 2.65 0.88 -13.10
C ALA A 80 1.78 -0.03 -12.21
N ALA A 81 0.68 -0.54 -12.77
CA ALA A 81 -0.20 -1.46 -12.06
C ALA A 81 0.49 -2.83 -11.79
N GLU A 82 1.21 -3.37 -12.77
CA GLU A 82 1.97 -4.62 -12.62
C GLU A 82 3.08 -4.50 -11.56
N VAL A 83 3.79 -3.36 -11.52
CA VAL A 83 4.82 -3.08 -10.52
C VAL A 83 4.21 -3.15 -9.12
N ILE A 84 3.10 -2.47 -8.87
CA ILE A 84 2.44 -2.49 -7.55
C ILE A 84 1.97 -3.90 -7.17
N VAL A 85 1.44 -4.69 -8.11
CA VAL A 85 1.05 -6.09 -7.84
C VAL A 85 2.27 -6.96 -7.50
N SER A 86 3.37 -6.78 -8.23
CA SER A 86 4.64 -7.47 -8.00
C SER A 86 5.20 -7.13 -6.62
N GLU A 87 5.23 -5.84 -6.26
CA GLU A 87 5.67 -5.38 -4.94
C GLU A 87 4.80 -5.92 -3.81
N LEU A 88 3.47 -5.88 -3.96
CA LEU A 88 2.54 -6.43 -2.97
C LEU A 88 2.80 -7.93 -2.74
N THR A 89 3.02 -8.68 -3.81
CA THR A 89 3.27 -10.12 -3.77
C THR A 89 4.64 -10.45 -3.18
N LYS A 90 5.68 -9.67 -3.55
CA LYS A 90 7.01 -9.77 -2.95
C LYS A 90 6.97 -9.46 -1.47
N PHE A 91 6.13 -8.52 -1.06
CA PHE A 91 5.97 -8.10 0.33
C PHE A 91 5.27 -9.18 1.17
N SER A 92 4.08 -9.61 0.76
CA SER A 92 3.38 -10.71 1.44
C SER A 92 2.47 -11.43 0.45
N PRO A 93 2.81 -12.68 0.08
CA PRO A 93 1.93 -13.52 -0.73
C PRO A 93 0.53 -13.65 -0.13
N SER A 94 0.44 -13.78 1.21
CA SER A 94 -0.85 -13.86 1.90
C SER A 94 -1.63 -12.54 1.81
N LEU A 95 -0.97 -11.39 1.75
CA LEU A 95 -1.64 -10.11 1.56
C LEU A 95 -2.24 -9.97 0.15
N ALA A 96 -1.63 -10.61 -0.85
CA ALA A 96 -2.15 -10.64 -2.20
C ALA A 96 -3.48 -11.43 -2.32
N GLU A 97 -3.73 -12.39 -1.42
CA GLU A 97 -5.00 -13.14 -1.31
C GLU A 97 -6.17 -12.28 -0.80
N ARG A 98 -5.87 -11.13 -0.19
CA ARG A 98 -6.89 -10.27 0.41
C ARG A 98 -7.74 -9.58 -0.65
N ASP A 99 -9.02 -9.38 -0.34
CA ASP A 99 -9.96 -8.72 -1.25
C ASP A 99 -9.43 -7.36 -1.69
N ARG A 100 -9.32 -7.19 -3.01
CA ARG A 100 -8.73 -6.03 -3.64
C ARG A 100 -9.62 -5.58 -4.79
N TRP A 101 -9.84 -4.27 -4.90
CA TRP A 101 -10.60 -3.66 -5.99
C TRP A 101 -9.68 -2.79 -6.84
N LEU A 102 -9.86 -2.85 -8.16
CA LEU A 102 -9.12 -2.02 -9.10
C LEU A 102 -9.85 -0.68 -9.24
N VAL A 103 -9.15 0.41 -8.98
CA VAL A 103 -9.67 1.77 -9.08
C VAL A 103 -8.81 2.53 -10.09
N LEU A 104 -9.37 2.76 -11.26
CA LEU A 104 -8.75 3.51 -12.35
C LEU A 104 -9.08 4.99 -12.18
N ASN A 105 -8.07 5.81 -11.95
CA ASN A 105 -8.21 7.24 -11.68
C ASN A 105 -7.80 8.10 -12.88
N LYS A 106 -8.16 9.39 -12.83
CA LYS A 106 -7.91 10.40 -13.87
C LYS A 106 -8.59 10.10 -15.21
N CYS A 107 -9.76 9.46 -15.18
CA CYS A 107 -10.54 9.22 -16.39
C CYS A 107 -10.94 10.51 -17.14
N ASP A 108 -10.93 11.67 -16.46
CA ASP A 108 -11.19 12.98 -17.05
C ASP A 108 -10.11 13.46 -18.03
N GLN A 109 -8.93 12.84 -18.01
CA GLN A 109 -7.81 13.19 -18.87
C GLN A 109 -7.74 12.33 -20.14
N ILE A 110 -8.68 11.40 -20.31
CA ILE A 110 -8.75 10.47 -21.43
C ILE A 110 -9.96 10.81 -22.28
N LEU A 111 -9.80 10.68 -23.61
CA LEU A 111 -10.91 10.83 -24.54
C LEU A 111 -11.93 9.71 -24.34
N GLU A 112 -13.22 10.04 -24.39
CA GLU A 112 -14.32 9.09 -24.17
C GLU A 112 -14.24 7.87 -25.09
N GLU A 113 -13.75 8.05 -26.32
CA GLU A 113 -13.58 7.00 -27.33
C GLU A 113 -12.44 6.00 -26.99
N GLU A 114 -11.42 6.44 -26.25
CA GLU A 114 -10.25 5.64 -25.88
C GLU A 114 -10.42 4.98 -24.50
N HIS A 115 -11.41 5.44 -23.75
CA HIS A 115 -11.63 5.08 -22.36
C HIS A 115 -11.80 3.57 -22.18
N ASP A 116 -12.74 2.96 -22.91
CA ASP A 116 -13.04 1.53 -22.78
C ASP A 116 -11.88 0.65 -23.24
N ALA A 117 -11.14 1.10 -24.27
CA ALA A 117 -9.96 0.40 -24.75
C ALA A 117 -8.86 0.37 -23.67
N ARG A 118 -8.60 1.50 -23.00
CA ARG A 118 -7.60 1.59 -21.94
C ARG A 118 -7.99 0.79 -20.70
N VAL A 119 -9.26 0.84 -20.29
CA VAL A 119 -9.77 0.03 -19.18
C VAL A 119 -9.56 -1.45 -19.47
N LYS A 120 -9.94 -1.89 -20.68
CA LYS A 120 -9.79 -3.29 -21.09
C LYS A 120 -8.34 -3.73 -21.12
N GLU A 121 -7.45 -2.90 -21.68
CA GLU A 121 -6.01 -3.17 -21.71
C GLU A 121 -5.45 -3.41 -20.31
N ILE A 122 -5.76 -2.54 -19.34
CA ILE A 122 -5.28 -2.68 -17.96
C ILE A 122 -5.84 -3.96 -17.31
N VAL A 123 -7.14 -4.23 -17.48
CA VAL A 123 -7.80 -5.41 -16.91
C VAL A 123 -7.23 -6.71 -17.48
N ASP A 124 -7.08 -6.79 -18.80
CA ASP A 124 -6.58 -7.97 -19.50
C ASP A 124 -5.12 -8.24 -19.10
N ARG A 125 -4.29 -7.19 -19.03
CA ARG A 125 -2.87 -7.32 -18.70
C ARG A 125 -2.65 -7.78 -17.25
N LEU A 126 -3.44 -7.26 -16.32
CA LEU A 126 -3.42 -7.68 -14.92
C LEU A 126 -4.09 -9.03 -14.67
N GLY A 127 -4.80 -9.60 -15.66
CA GLY A 127 -5.64 -10.79 -15.47
C GLY A 127 -6.71 -10.56 -14.39
N TRP A 128 -7.23 -9.33 -14.28
CA TRP A 128 -8.04 -8.91 -13.14
C TRP A 128 -9.46 -9.51 -13.19
N THR A 129 -9.85 -10.20 -12.13
CA THR A 129 -11.18 -10.83 -12.01
C THR A 129 -12.11 -10.14 -11.01
N GLY A 130 -11.58 -9.19 -10.24
CA GLY A 130 -12.32 -8.47 -9.21
C GLY A 130 -13.11 -7.27 -9.75
N PRO A 131 -13.78 -6.52 -8.85
CA PRO A 131 -14.45 -5.27 -9.20
C PRO A 131 -13.47 -4.24 -9.78
N VAL A 132 -13.91 -3.53 -10.82
CA VAL A 132 -13.20 -2.43 -11.47
C VAL A 132 -14.06 -1.17 -11.38
N TYR A 133 -13.46 -0.09 -10.91
CA TYR A 133 -14.08 1.21 -10.81
C TYR A 133 -13.28 2.22 -11.60
N VAL A 134 -13.98 3.09 -12.31
CA VAL A 134 -13.39 4.22 -13.02
C VAL A 134 -13.85 5.47 -12.31
N ILE A 135 -12.89 6.30 -11.91
CA ILE A 135 -13.14 7.53 -11.17
C ILE A 135 -12.30 8.69 -11.71
N SER A 136 -12.75 9.89 -11.41
CA SER A 136 -11.91 11.08 -11.44
C SER A 136 -11.98 11.72 -10.06
N ALA A 137 -10.87 11.64 -9.31
CA ALA A 137 -10.81 12.19 -7.97
C ALA A 137 -11.02 13.72 -7.95
N ILE A 138 -10.57 14.43 -8.99
CA ILE A 138 -10.67 15.90 -9.12
C ILE A 138 -12.11 16.32 -9.40
N SER A 139 -12.74 15.72 -10.42
CA SER A 139 -14.13 16.04 -10.80
C SER A 139 -15.17 15.36 -9.89
N LYS A 140 -14.72 14.46 -9.01
CA LYS A 140 -15.54 13.58 -8.15
C LYS A 140 -16.39 12.55 -8.93
N LEU A 141 -16.19 12.42 -10.23
CA LEU A 141 -16.89 11.44 -11.06
C LEU A 141 -16.62 10.01 -10.58
N GLY A 142 -17.66 9.18 -10.50
CA GLY A 142 -17.57 7.77 -10.10
C GLY A 142 -17.28 7.53 -8.61
N THR A 143 -16.87 8.56 -7.87
CA THR A 143 -16.43 8.41 -6.47
C THR A 143 -17.55 8.08 -5.49
N GLU A 144 -18.76 8.60 -5.73
CA GLU A 144 -19.94 8.32 -4.90
C GLU A 144 -20.34 6.84 -4.99
N ARG A 145 -20.45 6.31 -6.22
CA ARG A 145 -20.71 4.90 -6.46
C ARG A 145 -19.67 4.01 -5.78
N LEU A 146 -18.38 4.32 -5.95
CA LEU A 146 -17.29 3.60 -5.28
C LEU A 146 -17.49 3.57 -3.75
N CYS A 147 -17.82 4.71 -3.13
CA CYS A 147 -18.02 4.77 -1.67
C CYS A 147 -19.24 3.96 -1.21
N HIS A 148 -20.33 3.98 -1.97
CA HIS A 148 -21.53 3.21 -1.68
C HIS A 148 -21.26 1.70 -1.78
N ASP A 149 -20.56 1.28 -2.84
CA ASP A 149 -20.24 -0.13 -3.05
C ASP A 149 -19.26 -0.62 -1.97
N ILE A 150 -18.26 0.17 -1.58
CA ILE A 150 -17.36 -0.14 -0.45
C ILE A 150 -18.18 -0.35 0.85
N MET A 151 -19.10 0.57 1.16
CA MET A 151 -19.91 0.46 2.37
C MET A 151 -20.75 -0.81 2.37
N ARG A 152 -21.42 -1.11 1.25
CA ARG A 152 -22.19 -2.34 1.08
C ARG A 152 -21.32 -3.58 1.26
N TYR A 153 -20.14 -3.60 0.66
CA TYR A 153 -19.19 -4.69 0.81
C TYR A 153 -18.77 -4.90 2.28
N MET A 154 -18.53 -3.82 3.02
CA MET A 154 -18.18 -3.90 4.44
C MET A 154 -19.33 -4.43 5.30
N GLU A 155 -20.58 -4.07 4.98
CA GLU A 155 -21.79 -4.57 5.64
C GLU A 155 -21.99 -6.06 5.36
N ASP A 156 -21.98 -6.45 4.07
CA ASP A 156 -22.13 -7.84 3.64
C ASP A 156 -21.05 -8.73 4.27
N ARG A 157 -19.80 -8.25 4.34
CA ARG A 157 -18.70 -8.96 5.00
C ARG A 157 -18.91 -9.11 6.51
N ALA A 158 -19.41 -8.06 7.18
CA ALA A 158 -19.69 -8.10 8.62
C ALA A 158 -20.81 -9.11 8.96
N ASP A 159 -21.84 -9.16 8.12
CA ASP A 159 -22.94 -10.12 8.28
C ASP A 159 -22.45 -11.56 8.06
N ARG A 160 -21.60 -11.80 7.05
CA ARG A 160 -20.97 -13.12 6.84
C ARG A 160 -20.09 -13.55 8.01
N LEU A 161 -19.29 -12.64 8.56
CA LEU A 161 -18.48 -12.87 9.76
C LEU A 161 -19.32 -13.24 10.99
N ALA A 162 -20.53 -12.69 11.11
CA ALA A 162 -21.44 -12.99 12.21
C ALA A 162 -22.20 -14.32 12.01
N ALA A 163 -22.54 -14.64 10.76
CA ALA A 163 -23.34 -15.81 10.42
C ALA A 163 -22.53 -17.10 10.26
N ASP A 164 -21.27 -17.01 9.83
CA ASP A 164 -20.43 -18.15 9.47
C ASP A 164 -19.13 -18.20 10.30
N PRO A 165 -19.07 -19.08 11.33
CA PRO A 165 -17.87 -19.28 12.13
C PRO A 165 -16.66 -19.79 11.33
N ALA A 166 -16.87 -20.58 10.27
CA ALA A 166 -15.78 -21.12 9.46
C ALA A 166 -15.12 -20.01 8.65
N TYR A 167 -15.91 -19.14 8.00
CA TYR A 167 -15.40 -17.95 7.32
C TYR A 167 -14.62 -17.02 8.26
N LYS A 168 -15.07 -16.88 9.51
CA LYS A 168 -14.36 -16.10 10.52
C LYS A 168 -13.00 -16.72 10.89
N GLU A 169 -12.92 -18.04 10.99
CA GLU A 169 -11.68 -18.76 11.28
C GLU A 169 -10.69 -18.65 10.11
N GLU A 170 -11.15 -18.87 8.88
CA GLU A 170 -10.35 -18.69 7.65
C GLU A 170 -9.74 -17.28 7.57
N LEU A 171 -10.54 -16.24 7.86
CA LEU A 171 -10.04 -14.87 7.89
C LEU A 171 -9.02 -14.61 8.99
N ALA A 172 -9.20 -15.21 10.17
CA ALA A 172 -8.26 -15.08 11.27
C ALA A 172 -6.93 -15.78 10.95
N GLU A 173 -6.98 -16.94 10.28
CA GLU A 173 -5.78 -17.63 9.80
C GLU A 173 -5.04 -16.81 8.73
N LEU A 174 -5.78 -16.20 7.80
CA LEU A 174 -5.20 -15.30 6.81
C LEU A 174 -4.53 -14.09 7.45
N ASP A 175 -5.21 -13.44 8.41
CA ASP A 175 -4.66 -12.33 9.18
C ASP A 175 -3.36 -12.74 9.90
N GLN A 176 -3.34 -13.92 10.51
CA GLN A 176 -2.17 -14.45 11.20
C GLN A 176 -1.01 -14.72 10.24
N ARG A 177 -1.26 -15.33 9.08
CA ARG A 177 -0.25 -15.56 8.03
C ARG A 177 0.37 -14.26 7.54
N ILE A 178 -0.45 -13.23 7.30
CA ILE A 178 0.02 -11.91 6.87
C ILE A 178 0.90 -11.29 7.96
N GLU A 179 0.48 -11.35 9.23
CA GLU A 179 1.29 -10.82 10.34
C GLU A 179 2.64 -11.54 10.49
N ASP A 180 2.67 -12.85 10.30
CA ASP A 180 3.88 -13.67 10.41
C ASP A 180 4.84 -13.43 9.24
N GLU A 181 4.34 -13.37 8.00
CA GLU A 181 5.13 -13.01 6.80
C GLU A 181 5.72 -11.61 6.93
N ALA A 182 4.91 -10.63 7.34
CA ALA A 182 5.36 -9.25 7.54
C ALA A 182 6.45 -9.15 8.61
N ARG A 183 6.34 -9.92 9.70
CA ARG A 183 7.36 -9.98 10.75
C ARG A 183 8.66 -10.60 10.24
N ALA A 184 8.57 -11.72 9.50
CA ALA A 184 9.73 -12.40 8.95
C ALA A 184 10.49 -11.53 7.96
N GLN A 185 9.77 -10.82 7.08
CA GLN A 185 10.40 -9.87 6.15
C GLN A 185 11.15 -8.75 6.86
N LEU A 186 10.55 -8.15 7.89
CA LEU A 186 11.24 -7.05 8.55
C LEU A 186 12.50 -7.53 9.29
N GLN A 187 12.45 -8.71 9.91
CA GLN A 187 13.64 -9.29 10.53
C GLN A 187 14.76 -9.48 9.50
N ALA A 188 14.44 -9.99 8.31
CA ALA A 188 15.42 -10.17 7.24
C ALA A 188 16.05 -8.84 6.79
N LEU A 189 15.24 -7.77 6.69
CA LEU A 189 15.72 -6.43 6.33
C LEU A 189 16.61 -5.82 7.42
N ASP A 190 16.25 -5.97 8.70
CA ASP A 190 17.06 -5.50 9.83
C ASP A 190 18.40 -6.25 9.91
N ASP A 191 18.39 -7.56 9.66
CA ASP A 191 19.60 -8.38 9.60
C ASP A 191 20.51 -7.95 8.42
N GLN A 192 19.93 -7.69 7.24
CA GLN A 192 20.67 -7.18 6.08
C GLN A 192 21.31 -5.80 6.35
N ARG A 193 20.62 -4.93 7.11
CA ARG A 193 21.15 -3.64 7.55
C ARG A 193 22.26 -3.77 8.58
N ALA A 194 22.14 -4.72 9.51
CA ALA A 194 23.20 -5.01 10.46
C ALA A 194 24.45 -5.50 9.73
N LEU A 195 24.29 -6.38 8.73
CA LEU A 195 25.39 -6.85 7.88
C LEU A 195 26.05 -5.71 7.10
N ARG A 196 25.26 -4.87 6.40
CA ARG A 196 25.78 -3.68 5.69
C ARG A 196 26.55 -2.74 6.62
N ARG A 197 26.02 -2.43 7.81
CA ARG A 197 26.70 -1.58 8.80
C ARG A 197 27.97 -2.20 9.37
N SER A 198 28.06 -3.52 9.41
CA SER A 198 29.25 -4.23 9.89
C SER A 198 30.37 -4.36 8.84
N GLY A 199 30.17 -3.85 7.61
CA GLY A 199 31.15 -3.95 6.52
C GLY A 199 31.34 -5.37 5.96
N VAL A 200 30.53 -6.34 6.38
CA VAL A 200 30.58 -7.73 5.91
C VAL A 200 29.80 -7.81 4.60
N LYS A 201 30.51 -7.83 3.46
CA LYS A 201 29.91 -8.14 2.15
C LYS A 201 29.20 -9.49 2.23
N SER A 202 27.91 -9.51 1.89
CA SER A 202 27.15 -10.75 1.81
C SER A 202 27.71 -11.64 0.68
N VAL A 203 27.68 -12.96 0.86
CA VAL A 203 28.24 -13.94 -0.10
C VAL A 203 27.51 -13.91 -1.46
N HIS A 204 26.42 -13.15 -1.59
CA HIS A 204 25.65 -12.99 -2.83
C HIS A 204 26.10 -11.83 -3.73
N ASP A 205 27.09 -11.03 -3.31
CA ASP A 205 27.59 -9.85 -4.05
C ASP A 205 28.85 -10.15 -4.89
N ILE A 206 29.10 -11.41 -5.24
CA ILE A 206 30.16 -11.78 -6.19
C ILE A 206 29.54 -11.81 -7.59
N GLY A 207 29.24 -10.64 -8.13
CA GLY A 207 28.69 -10.49 -9.47
C GLY A 207 28.53 -9.04 -9.87
N ASP A 208 29.59 -8.52 -10.48
CA ASP A 208 29.67 -7.34 -11.36
C ASP A 208 30.16 -6.01 -10.75
N ASP A 209 31.43 -5.77 -11.12
CA ASP A 209 32.06 -4.54 -11.62
C ASP A 209 32.24 -3.31 -10.71
N ASP A 210 33.51 -3.15 -10.31
CA ASP A 210 34.32 -1.92 -10.27
C ASP A 210 33.58 -0.64 -10.68
N TRP A 211 33.22 0.18 -9.69
CA TRP A 211 33.27 1.63 -9.81
C TRP A 211 33.77 2.23 -8.49
N ASP A 212 35.02 2.69 -8.54
CA ASP A 212 35.64 3.56 -7.55
C ASP A 212 34.81 4.85 -7.40
N GLU A 213 34.15 5.04 -6.26
CA GLU A 213 33.78 6.38 -5.79
C GLU A 213 34.55 6.63 -4.49
N GLU A 214 35.52 7.52 -4.59
CA GLU A 214 36.37 8.01 -3.51
C GLU A 214 35.51 8.58 -2.37
N ASP A 215 35.76 8.08 -1.16
CA ASP A 215 35.24 8.62 0.09
C ASP A 215 35.63 10.10 0.22
N VAL A 216 34.65 11.00 0.11
CA VAL A 216 34.79 12.39 0.55
C VAL A 216 34.37 12.44 2.01
N ASP A 217 35.36 12.60 2.89
CA ASP A 217 35.23 12.97 4.31
C ASP A 217 34.27 14.15 4.49
N ASP A 218 33.18 13.96 5.24
CA ASP A 218 32.41 15.06 5.86
C ASP A 218 32.30 14.81 7.37
N GLU A 219 33.36 15.25 8.05
CA GLU A 219 33.44 15.95 9.34
C GLU A 219 32.32 15.77 10.39
N ASP A 220 32.76 15.29 11.57
CA ASP A 220 32.05 15.23 12.86
C ASP A 220 31.25 16.50 13.21
N GLY A 221 29.93 16.35 13.33
CA GLY A 221 29.07 17.32 14.03
C GLY A 221 29.05 17.04 15.55
N PRO A 222 29.29 18.03 16.44
CA PRO A 222 29.42 17.78 17.87
C PRO A 222 28.09 17.45 18.57
N GLU A 223 28.09 16.40 19.40
CA GLU A 223 27.03 16.07 20.36
C GLU A 223 26.89 17.13 21.46
N ILE A 224 25.70 17.73 21.59
CA ILE A 224 25.36 18.62 22.71
C ILE A 224 24.56 17.83 23.75
N ILE A 225 25.19 17.55 24.90
CA ILE A 225 24.55 16.95 26.08
C ILE A 225 24.09 18.07 27.02
N TYR A 226 22.78 18.16 27.27
CA TYR A 226 22.24 19.06 28.29
C TYR A 226 22.27 18.39 29.67
N VAL A 227 23.03 18.95 30.61
CA VAL A 227 22.90 18.65 32.04
C VAL A 227 22.01 19.74 32.65
N ARG A 228 20.92 19.33 33.32
CA ARG A 228 20.09 20.21 34.14
C ARG A 228 20.67 20.24 35.56
N ASP A 229 20.97 21.44 36.06
CA ASP A 229 21.08 21.74 37.49
C ASP A 229 19.69 21.96 38.11
#